data_AF-V9Z5R8-F1
#
_entry.id   AF-V9Z5R8-F1
#
_cell.length_a   1.000
_cell.length_b   1.000
_cell.length_c   1.000
_cell.angle_alpha   90.00
_cell.angle_beta   90.00
_cell.angle_gamma   90.00
#
_symmetry.space_group_name_H-M   'P 1'
#
loop_
_entity.id
_entity.type
_entity.pdbx_description
1 polymer ?
#
loop_
_entity_poly.entity_id
_entity_poly.type
_entity_poly.pdbx_seq_one_letter_code
_entity_poly.pdbx_strand_id
1 'polypeptide(L)'
;MAGRIEDYALIGDMQTAALICRDGSIDWLCLPRFDSSSVFTRLLGTGDHGYWQIGPARPDGAQAPHADRRGYRGDSLILESEWDTPTGSIRVTDLMPPRDGHSPQLIRIVEGISGTVEVASAWCPRFGYGKHRPWIYEHQGRTVAIDGPDALWLDATVDTVQKEDALVSHFTVSAGDTVNFALSWHSSHHHATPEIPDTSAALEATEEFWREWVARCTYDGPYRDAVVRSLITLKAMTYAPTGAIVAAVTTSLPETIGGVRNWDYRYTWLRDASITLSALLRTGYREEAEAWRQWLRRAVAGNPDDIQIMYSILGERNLPERELPWLPGYEGSTPVRVGNDAADQLQLDVPGEVIDTLYLAHVHGIARCERTATLHLGLVDYLKRRWQEPDDASGKCAADDATSCTPRSWPGLRSTARCAWWRLASSTLTWPNWPSSATPSTPRCARRATTPSGTRSPSPMDPPNWTRPCCCSRAPGSSRRTTRGLSARSPRYAASSRRTMAWSTAIRPTATKWESTALPVTRAASCSAPSGWSTPSRSPASWRKPGPCSSSCSHCAMTSACSPRSTTWRPAASWGISPRPSR
;
A
#
# COMPACT_ATOMS: atom_id res chain seq x y z
N MET A 1 -11.38 -19.45 7.84
CA MET A 1 -10.35 -18.67 8.57
C MET A 1 -9.50 -17.95 7.55
N ALA A 2 -8.75 -16.92 7.97
CA ALA A 2 -7.76 -16.29 7.09
C ALA A 2 -6.77 -17.34 6.55
N GLY A 3 -6.38 -17.19 5.28
CA GLY A 3 -5.23 -17.92 4.72
C GLY A 3 -3.90 -17.43 5.32
N ARG A 4 -2.79 -18.08 4.94
CA ARG A 4 -1.45 -17.62 5.36
C ARG A 4 -1.11 -16.29 4.69
N ILE A 5 -0.27 -15.47 5.32
CA ILE A 5 0.14 -14.16 4.76
C ILE A 5 0.76 -14.34 3.37
N GLU A 6 1.62 -15.35 3.18
CA GLU A 6 2.27 -15.64 1.88
C GLU A 6 1.30 -16.12 0.79
N ASP A 7 0.06 -16.45 1.14
CA ASP A 7 -0.97 -16.86 0.19
C ASP A 7 -1.77 -15.68 -0.36
N TYR A 8 -1.59 -14.47 0.14
CA TYR A 8 -2.27 -13.29 -0.39
C TYR A 8 -1.48 -12.60 -1.51
N ALA A 9 -2.18 -12.28 -2.59
CA ALA A 9 -1.72 -11.38 -3.64
C ALA A 9 -2.35 -10.00 -3.45
N LEU A 10 -1.63 -8.95 -3.86
CA LEU A 10 -2.03 -7.56 -3.74
C LEU A 10 -2.54 -7.05 -5.08
N ILE A 11 -3.72 -6.45 -5.11
CA ILE A 11 -4.16 -5.58 -6.21
C ILE A 11 -4.59 -4.22 -5.65
N GLY A 12 -4.58 -3.17 -6.46
CA GLY A 12 -4.87 -1.82 -5.98
C GLY A 12 -4.91 -0.77 -7.09
N ASP A 13 -5.58 0.34 -6.79
CA ASP A 13 -5.86 1.45 -7.71
C ASP A 13 -5.05 2.72 -7.37
N MET A 14 -4.00 2.57 -6.56
CA MET A 14 -3.19 3.65 -5.97
C MET A 14 -3.96 4.58 -5.04
N GLN A 15 -5.15 4.21 -4.59
CA GLN A 15 -5.89 4.91 -3.54
C GLN A 15 -6.31 3.98 -2.41
N THR A 16 -6.52 2.71 -2.73
CA THR A 16 -6.66 1.60 -1.81
C THR A 16 -6.12 0.30 -2.43
N ALA A 17 -6.21 -0.79 -1.70
CA ALA A 17 -5.81 -2.11 -2.16
C ALA A 17 -6.67 -3.24 -1.57
N ALA A 18 -6.72 -4.34 -2.31
CA ALA A 18 -7.34 -5.60 -1.91
C ALA A 18 -6.28 -6.70 -1.74
N LEU A 19 -6.52 -7.63 -0.82
CA LEU A 19 -5.70 -8.84 -0.64
C LEU A 19 -6.49 -10.10 -0.99
N ILE A 20 -5.98 -10.86 -1.96
CA ILE A 20 -6.64 -12.01 -2.58
C ILE A 20 -5.89 -13.30 -2.23
N CYS A 21 -6.55 -14.20 -1.52
CA CYS A 21 -6.03 -15.51 -1.15
C CYS A 21 -6.02 -16.47 -2.35
N ARG A 22 -5.29 -17.60 -2.22
CA ARG A 22 -5.23 -18.65 -3.25
C ARG A 22 -6.57 -19.32 -3.52
N ASP A 23 -7.50 -19.29 -2.58
CA ASP A 23 -8.84 -19.86 -2.72
C ASP A 23 -9.84 -18.92 -3.44
N GLY A 24 -9.31 -17.84 -4.05
CA GLY A 24 -10.10 -16.84 -4.77
C GLY A 24 -10.87 -15.89 -3.85
N SER A 25 -10.58 -15.86 -2.55
CA SER A 25 -11.23 -14.95 -1.62
C SER A 25 -10.45 -13.66 -1.40
N ILE A 26 -11.19 -12.55 -1.42
CA ILE A 26 -10.73 -11.24 -1.01
C ILE A 26 -11.07 -11.05 0.46
N ASP A 27 -10.03 -11.01 1.30
CA ASP A 27 -10.19 -11.05 2.77
C ASP A 27 -9.85 -9.72 3.44
N TRP A 28 -9.30 -8.79 2.67
CA TRP A 28 -9.00 -7.44 3.08
C TRP A 28 -9.31 -6.46 1.96
N LEU A 29 -10.11 -5.43 2.24
CA LEU A 29 -10.34 -4.30 1.36
C LEU A 29 -10.86 -3.11 2.18
N CYS A 30 -10.16 -1.98 2.11
CA CYS A 30 -10.59 -0.69 2.66
C CYS A 30 -11.17 0.16 1.53
N LEU A 31 -12.30 0.83 1.77
CA LEU A 31 -12.90 1.73 0.79
C LEU A 31 -13.37 3.02 1.48
N PRO A 32 -13.22 4.20 0.85
CA PRO A 32 -12.62 4.40 -0.48
C PRO A 32 -11.08 4.53 -0.48
N ARG A 33 -10.41 4.61 0.67
CA ARG A 33 -8.96 4.84 0.76
C ARG A 33 -8.26 3.82 1.66
N PHE A 34 -6.92 3.77 1.62
CA PHE A 34 -6.11 2.92 2.49
C PHE A 34 -6.48 3.04 3.98
N ASP A 35 -6.62 4.26 4.49
CA ASP A 35 -6.90 4.55 5.91
C ASP A 35 -8.40 4.49 6.27
N SER A 36 -9.27 4.11 5.32
CA SER A 36 -10.71 3.96 5.56
C SER A 36 -11.02 2.67 6.33
N SER A 37 -12.25 2.53 6.83
CA SER A 37 -12.67 1.26 7.44
C SER A 37 -12.70 0.15 6.40
N SER A 38 -12.33 -1.07 6.79
CA SER A 38 -12.43 -2.22 5.90
C SER A 38 -13.87 -2.69 5.72
N VAL A 39 -14.23 -3.07 4.49
CA VAL A 39 -15.50 -3.73 4.12
C VAL A 39 -15.34 -5.24 4.03
N PHE A 40 -14.11 -5.72 3.86
CA PHE A 40 -13.69 -7.11 4.02
C PHE A 40 -12.59 -7.17 5.06
N THR A 41 -12.79 -7.96 6.11
CA THR A 41 -11.93 -7.99 7.30
C THR A 41 -11.62 -9.43 7.75
N ARG A 42 -11.92 -10.42 6.92
CA ARG A 42 -11.66 -11.84 7.22
C ARG A 42 -10.19 -12.12 7.52
N LEU A 43 -9.25 -11.31 7.01
CA LEU A 43 -7.81 -11.40 7.33
C LEU A 43 -7.53 -11.29 8.84
N LEU A 44 -8.25 -10.43 9.56
CA LEU A 44 -8.09 -10.23 11.01
C LEU A 44 -9.23 -10.89 11.81
N GLY A 45 -10.08 -11.66 11.14
CA GLY A 45 -11.34 -12.13 11.68
C GLY A 45 -11.72 -13.53 11.21
N THR A 46 -13.02 -13.70 11.02
CA THR A 46 -13.68 -14.96 10.63
C THR A 46 -14.51 -14.73 9.36
N GLY A 47 -15.23 -15.76 8.89
CA GLY A 47 -16.19 -15.60 7.79
C GLY A 47 -17.26 -14.53 8.06
N ASP A 48 -17.52 -14.20 9.31
CA ASP A 48 -18.54 -13.22 9.71
C ASP A 48 -18.09 -11.77 9.57
N HIS A 49 -16.78 -11.54 9.35
CA HIS A 49 -16.14 -10.22 9.32
C HIS A 49 -15.91 -9.69 7.90
N GLY A 50 -16.53 -10.36 6.92
CA GLY A 50 -16.67 -9.91 5.55
C GLY A 50 -15.55 -10.35 4.62
N TYR A 51 -15.94 -10.82 3.45
CA TYR A 51 -15.07 -11.34 2.39
C TYR A 51 -15.81 -11.37 1.05
N TRP A 52 -15.07 -11.59 -0.04
CA TRP A 52 -15.65 -11.93 -1.34
C TRP A 52 -14.90 -13.06 -2.02
N GLN A 53 -15.54 -14.22 -2.14
CA GLN A 53 -14.94 -15.43 -2.71
C GLN A 53 -15.52 -15.75 -4.08
N ILE A 54 -14.67 -16.06 -5.06
CA ILE A 54 -15.04 -16.62 -6.38
C ILE A 54 -14.09 -17.76 -6.70
N GLY A 55 -14.61 -18.89 -7.16
CA GLY A 55 -13.82 -20.05 -7.60
C GLY A 55 -14.70 -21.24 -7.94
N PRO A 56 -14.11 -22.42 -8.24
CA PRO A 56 -14.88 -23.64 -8.51
C PRO A 56 -15.89 -23.93 -7.40
N ALA A 57 -17.11 -24.24 -7.78
CA ALA A 57 -18.15 -24.67 -6.86
C ALA A 57 -17.70 -25.93 -6.13
N ARG A 58 -18.12 -26.04 -4.87
CA ARG A 58 -17.77 -27.14 -3.98
C ARG A 58 -19.03 -27.67 -3.31
N PRO A 59 -19.04 -28.96 -2.91
CA PRO A 59 -20.08 -29.47 -2.02
C PRO A 59 -20.14 -28.64 -0.72
N ASP A 60 -21.34 -28.53 -0.16
CA ASP A 60 -21.57 -27.75 1.07
C ASP A 60 -20.61 -28.21 2.20
N GLY A 61 -19.95 -27.24 2.83
CA GLY A 61 -19.03 -27.45 3.94
C GLY A 61 -17.61 -27.88 3.57
N ALA A 62 -17.31 -28.21 2.31
CA ALA A 62 -15.93 -28.46 1.87
C ALA A 62 -15.11 -27.16 1.87
N GLN A 63 -13.79 -27.21 2.02
CA GLN A 63 -12.92 -26.04 1.85
C GLN A 63 -12.72 -25.72 0.36
N ALA A 64 -12.60 -24.43 0.00
CA ALA A 64 -12.42 -24.03 -1.38
C ALA A 64 -11.02 -24.44 -1.85
N PRO A 65 -10.90 -25.02 -3.06
CA PRO A 65 -9.61 -25.41 -3.58
C PRO A 65 -8.74 -24.18 -3.81
N HIS A 66 -7.46 -24.31 -3.50
CA HIS A 66 -6.48 -23.32 -3.92
C HIS A 66 -6.32 -23.37 -5.44
N ALA A 67 -6.08 -22.21 -6.06
CA ALA A 67 -5.71 -22.13 -7.46
C ALA A 67 -4.43 -22.94 -7.72
N ASP A 68 -4.44 -23.75 -8.78
CA ASP A 68 -3.32 -24.58 -9.21
C ASP A 68 -2.19 -23.72 -9.79
N ARG A 69 -2.56 -22.61 -10.43
CA ARG A 69 -1.64 -21.62 -10.97
C ARG A 69 -2.09 -20.23 -10.59
N ARG A 70 -1.13 -19.36 -10.30
CA ARG A 70 -1.40 -17.95 -10.01
C ARG A 70 -0.22 -17.09 -10.42
N GLY A 71 -0.51 -15.95 -11.05
CA GLY A 71 0.50 -15.00 -11.48
C GLY A 71 -0.12 -13.64 -11.76
N TYR A 72 0.70 -12.60 -11.76
CA TYR A 72 0.27 -11.32 -12.31
C TYR A 72 0.40 -11.37 -13.83
N ARG A 73 -0.54 -10.76 -14.55
CA ARG A 73 -0.48 -10.64 -16.01
C ARG A 73 0.65 -9.68 -16.39
N GLY A 74 1.77 -10.22 -16.85
CA GLY A 74 2.95 -9.44 -17.23
C GLY A 74 3.46 -8.52 -16.11
N ASP A 75 4.00 -7.38 -16.50
CA ASP A 75 4.50 -6.34 -15.58
C ASP A 75 3.34 -5.42 -15.11
N SER A 76 2.24 -6.01 -14.62
CA SER A 76 1.06 -5.29 -14.11
C SER A 76 0.65 -5.72 -12.70
N LEU A 77 -0.38 -5.07 -12.15
CA LEU A 77 -1.05 -5.45 -10.91
C LEU A 77 -2.43 -6.10 -11.17
N ILE A 78 -2.59 -6.75 -12.32
CA ILE A 78 -3.74 -7.61 -12.66
C ILE A 78 -3.38 -9.04 -12.26
N LEU A 79 -4.20 -9.66 -11.42
CA LEU A 79 -3.96 -11.01 -10.91
C LEU A 79 -4.76 -12.05 -11.70
N GLU A 80 -4.11 -13.11 -12.15
CA GLU A 80 -4.76 -14.28 -12.76
C GLU A 80 -4.60 -15.48 -11.84
N SER A 81 -5.73 -16.09 -11.47
CA SER A 81 -5.79 -17.35 -10.71
C SER A 81 -6.48 -18.41 -11.55
N GLU A 82 -5.88 -19.58 -11.71
CA GLU A 82 -6.43 -20.67 -12.51
C GLU A 82 -6.66 -21.92 -11.68
N TRP A 83 -7.77 -22.60 -11.94
CA TRP A 83 -8.12 -23.87 -11.34
C TRP A 83 -8.32 -24.92 -12.43
N ASP A 84 -7.73 -26.09 -12.22
CA ASP A 84 -8.00 -27.30 -12.98
C ASP A 84 -8.95 -28.19 -12.19
N THR A 85 -10.08 -28.51 -12.80
CA THR A 85 -11.07 -29.43 -12.24
C THR A 85 -11.15 -30.69 -13.11
N PRO A 86 -11.74 -31.79 -12.63
CA PRO A 86 -11.93 -32.99 -13.45
C PRO A 86 -12.74 -32.76 -14.74
N THR A 87 -13.56 -31.71 -14.80
CA THR A 87 -14.47 -31.44 -15.93
C THR A 87 -14.04 -30.27 -16.81
N GLY A 88 -13.01 -29.52 -16.43
CA GLY A 88 -12.57 -28.33 -17.15
C GLY A 88 -11.64 -27.44 -16.34
N SER A 89 -11.27 -26.29 -16.90
CA SER A 89 -10.44 -25.29 -16.22
C SER A 89 -11.01 -23.89 -16.39
N ILE A 90 -10.82 -23.05 -15.38
CA ILE A 90 -11.24 -21.65 -15.38
C ILE A 90 -10.08 -20.76 -14.97
N ARG A 91 -10.13 -19.49 -15.41
CA ARG A 91 -9.30 -18.40 -14.91
C ARG A 91 -10.20 -17.34 -14.26
N VAL A 92 -9.77 -16.81 -13.13
CA VAL A 92 -10.32 -15.59 -12.54
C VAL A 92 -9.26 -14.50 -12.65
N THR A 93 -9.61 -13.41 -13.33
CA THR A 93 -8.79 -12.22 -13.49
C THR A 93 -9.32 -11.13 -12.57
N ASP A 94 -8.53 -10.74 -11.57
CA ASP A 94 -8.87 -9.72 -10.57
C ASP A 94 -8.06 -8.45 -10.81
N LEU A 95 -8.73 -7.29 -10.83
CA LEU A 95 -8.08 -6.00 -11.02
C LEU A 95 -8.81 -4.85 -10.32
N MET A 96 -8.05 -3.78 -10.03
CA MET A 96 -8.56 -2.50 -9.57
C MET A 96 -8.03 -1.41 -10.51
N PRO A 97 -8.85 -0.85 -11.41
CA PRO A 97 -8.41 0.17 -12.34
C PRO A 97 -7.96 1.45 -11.61
N PRO A 98 -6.85 2.10 -12.03
CA PRO A 98 -6.51 3.44 -11.60
C PRO A 98 -7.67 4.42 -11.76
N ARG A 99 -7.91 5.26 -10.75
CA ARG A 99 -9.05 6.17 -10.74
C ARG A 99 -8.75 7.46 -11.49
N ASP A 100 -9.22 7.61 -12.72
CA ASP A 100 -9.20 8.89 -13.46
C ASP A 100 -10.49 9.69 -13.19
N GLY A 101 -10.69 10.09 -11.93
CA GLY A 101 -11.92 10.76 -11.50
C GLY A 101 -13.14 9.85 -11.30
N HIS A 102 -12.99 8.56 -11.57
CA HIS A 102 -14.01 7.53 -11.31
C HIS A 102 -14.01 7.07 -9.85
N SER A 103 -15.13 6.50 -9.45
CA SER A 103 -15.31 5.87 -8.16
C SER A 103 -14.44 4.61 -8.00
N PRO A 104 -14.11 4.19 -6.76
CA PRO A 104 -13.36 2.97 -6.51
C PRO A 104 -14.06 1.76 -7.15
N GLN A 105 -13.31 0.97 -7.91
CA GLN A 105 -13.81 -0.23 -8.57
C GLN A 105 -12.89 -1.43 -8.32
N LEU A 106 -13.52 -2.58 -8.12
CA LEU A 106 -12.88 -3.89 -8.07
C LEU A 106 -13.61 -4.79 -9.07
N ILE A 107 -12.89 -5.28 -10.07
CA ILE A 107 -13.44 -6.07 -11.17
C ILE A 107 -12.88 -7.49 -11.07
N ARG A 108 -13.76 -8.47 -11.27
CA ARG A 108 -13.43 -9.89 -11.27
C ARG A 108 -14.05 -10.55 -12.50
N ILE A 109 -13.22 -11.09 -13.39
CA ILE A 109 -13.63 -11.68 -14.66
C ILE A 109 -13.35 -13.18 -14.59
N VAL A 110 -14.37 -14.01 -14.76
CA VAL A 110 -14.27 -15.46 -14.81
C VAL A 110 -14.31 -15.92 -16.26
N GLU A 111 -13.25 -16.57 -16.73
CA GLU A 111 -13.11 -17.08 -18.09
C GLU A 111 -13.04 -18.62 -18.08
N GLY A 112 -13.83 -19.27 -18.93
CA GLY A 112 -13.71 -20.71 -19.17
C GLY A 112 -12.56 -21.01 -20.12
N ILE A 113 -11.57 -21.77 -19.68
CA ILE A 113 -10.37 -22.08 -20.48
C ILE A 113 -10.57 -23.39 -21.26
N SER A 114 -11.09 -24.42 -20.61
CA SER A 114 -11.38 -25.71 -21.25
C SER A 114 -12.50 -26.44 -20.53
N GLY A 115 -13.21 -27.33 -21.24
CA GLY A 115 -14.31 -28.11 -20.67
C GLY A 115 -15.42 -27.24 -20.09
N THR A 116 -15.98 -27.69 -18.98
CA THR A 116 -17.08 -27.01 -18.28
C THR A 116 -16.86 -27.11 -16.77
N VAL A 117 -17.02 -25.99 -16.06
CA VAL A 117 -16.77 -25.88 -14.63
C VAL A 117 -17.96 -25.20 -13.95
N GLU A 118 -18.44 -25.81 -12.87
CA GLU A 118 -19.37 -25.17 -11.95
C GLU A 118 -18.60 -24.18 -11.08
N VAL A 119 -19.09 -22.94 -10.99
CA VAL A 119 -18.45 -21.83 -10.28
C VAL A 119 -19.41 -21.30 -9.23
N ALA A 120 -18.86 -20.90 -8.08
CA ALA A 120 -19.60 -20.24 -7.01
C ALA A 120 -18.96 -18.91 -6.64
N SER A 121 -19.80 -17.91 -6.41
CA SER A 121 -19.43 -16.60 -5.85
C SER A 121 -20.17 -16.40 -4.53
N ALA A 122 -19.48 -15.94 -3.50
CA ALA A 122 -20.06 -15.56 -2.21
C ALA A 122 -19.54 -14.19 -1.81
N TRP A 123 -20.42 -13.19 -1.86
CA TRP A 123 -20.14 -11.81 -1.48
C TRP A 123 -20.78 -11.51 -0.11
N CYS A 124 -19.94 -11.22 0.88
CA CYS A 124 -20.34 -10.99 2.25
C CYS A 124 -19.74 -9.66 2.74
N PRO A 125 -20.34 -8.50 2.43
CA PRO A 125 -19.82 -7.21 2.88
C PRO A 125 -20.05 -7.01 4.39
N ARG A 126 -19.05 -6.46 5.09
CA ARG A 126 -19.15 -6.06 6.49
C ARG A 126 -18.39 -4.77 6.77
N PHE A 127 -19.12 -3.70 7.03
CA PHE A 127 -18.56 -2.37 7.24
C PHE A 127 -17.97 -2.20 8.64
N GLY A 128 -17.20 -1.13 8.84
CA GLY A 128 -16.65 -0.77 10.14
C GLY A 128 -15.68 -1.81 10.70
N TYR A 129 -14.81 -2.39 9.86
CA TYR A 129 -13.89 -3.48 10.22
C TYR A 129 -14.62 -4.76 10.63
N GLY A 130 -15.59 -5.19 9.83
CA GLY A 130 -16.32 -6.43 10.09
C GLY A 130 -17.44 -6.31 11.13
N LYS A 131 -17.69 -5.11 11.69
CA LYS A 131 -18.60 -4.91 12.82
C LYS A 131 -20.06 -4.80 12.39
N HIS A 132 -20.32 -4.13 11.27
CA HIS A 132 -21.68 -3.79 10.86
C HIS A 132 -22.11 -4.63 9.66
N ARG A 133 -23.36 -5.12 9.75
CA ARG A 133 -24.06 -5.77 8.64
C ARG A 133 -24.79 -4.69 7.86
N PRO A 134 -24.54 -4.54 6.55
CA PRO A 134 -25.22 -3.52 5.77
C PRO A 134 -26.67 -3.91 5.48
N TRP A 135 -27.48 -2.92 5.12
CA TRP A 135 -28.74 -3.17 4.46
C TRP A 135 -28.49 -3.46 2.99
N ILE A 136 -28.82 -4.69 2.55
CA ILE A 136 -28.73 -5.13 1.16
C ILE A 136 -30.12 -5.06 0.51
N TYR A 137 -30.22 -4.44 -0.66
CA TYR A 137 -31.45 -4.33 -1.43
C TYR A 137 -31.14 -4.17 -2.93
N GLU A 138 -32.18 -4.35 -3.76
CA GLU A 138 -32.08 -4.13 -5.20
C GLU A 138 -32.46 -2.68 -5.55
N HIS A 139 -31.66 -2.05 -6.41
CA HIS A 139 -31.95 -0.74 -6.99
C HIS A 139 -31.70 -0.77 -8.50
N GLN A 140 -32.76 -0.58 -9.29
CA GLN A 140 -32.69 -0.58 -10.77
C GLN A 140 -32.03 -1.86 -11.32
N GLY A 141 -32.34 -3.03 -10.74
CA GLY A 141 -31.76 -4.32 -11.14
C GLY A 141 -30.32 -4.56 -10.67
N ARG A 142 -29.77 -3.70 -9.80
CA ARG A 142 -28.41 -3.81 -9.25
C ARG A 142 -28.48 -4.10 -7.75
N THR A 143 -27.52 -4.85 -7.23
CA THR A 143 -27.44 -5.10 -5.79
C THR A 143 -26.68 -3.98 -5.09
N VAL A 144 -27.27 -3.40 -4.05
CA VAL A 144 -26.68 -2.32 -3.26
C VAL A 144 -26.59 -2.74 -1.80
N ALA A 145 -25.44 -2.54 -1.17
CA ALA A 145 -25.24 -2.67 0.26
C ALA A 145 -24.85 -1.32 0.88
N ILE A 146 -25.62 -0.81 1.84
CA ILE A 146 -25.38 0.48 2.48
C ILE A 146 -25.13 0.32 3.98
N ASP A 147 -24.13 1.04 4.49
CA ASP A 147 -23.93 1.32 5.92
C ASP A 147 -23.45 2.76 6.09
N GLY A 148 -24.25 3.59 6.78
CA GLY A 148 -23.91 4.99 7.04
C GLY A 148 -23.57 5.78 5.76
N PRO A 149 -22.36 6.39 5.66
CA PRO A 149 -21.96 7.21 4.51
C PRO A 149 -21.50 6.41 3.29
N ASP A 150 -21.44 5.08 3.38
CA ASP A 150 -20.84 4.21 2.38
C ASP A 150 -21.89 3.33 1.70
N ALA A 151 -21.77 3.19 0.37
CA ALA A 151 -22.57 2.28 -0.44
C ALA A 151 -21.67 1.44 -1.35
N LEU A 152 -21.91 0.14 -1.40
CA LEU A 152 -21.30 -0.80 -2.32
C LEU A 152 -22.33 -1.25 -3.35
N TRP A 153 -22.00 -1.12 -4.61
CA TRP A 153 -22.81 -1.56 -5.75
C TRP A 153 -22.14 -2.78 -6.36
N LEU A 154 -22.85 -3.90 -6.37
CA LEU A 154 -22.40 -5.14 -7.00
C LEU A 154 -23.19 -5.36 -8.29
N ASP A 155 -22.44 -5.38 -9.39
CA ASP A 155 -22.91 -5.71 -10.73
C ASP A 155 -22.37 -7.09 -11.10
N ALA A 156 -23.25 -7.98 -11.53
CA ALA A 156 -22.91 -9.33 -11.96
C ALA A 156 -23.66 -9.67 -13.26
N THR A 157 -23.01 -10.36 -14.20
CA THR A 157 -23.66 -10.86 -15.42
C THR A 157 -24.36 -12.21 -15.23
N VAL A 158 -24.57 -12.61 -13.99
CA VAL A 158 -25.23 -13.86 -13.56
C VAL A 158 -26.17 -13.55 -12.42
N ASP A 159 -27.17 -14.41 -12.24
CA ASP A 159 -28.12 -14.26 -11.16
C ASP A 159 -27.44 -14.35 -9.78
N THR A 160 -27.96 -13.54 -8.86
CA THR A 160 -27.50 -13.46 -7.48
C THR A 160 -28.66 -13.73 -6.54
N VAL A 161 -28.48 -14.64 -5.59
CA VAL A 161 -29.49 -14.98 -4.59
C VAL A 161 -28.97 -14.61 -3.21
N GLN A 162 -29.75 -13.85 -2.46
CA GLN A 162 -29.43 -13.59 -1.07
C GLN A 162 -29.68 -14.85 -0.23
N LYS A 163 -28.63 -15.36 0.43
CA LYS A 163 -28.69 -16.46 1.39
C LYS A 163 -28.10 -15.99 2.70
N GLU A 164 -28.94 -15.93 3.73
CA GLU A 164 -28.57 -15.41 5.06
C GLU A 164 -27.94 -14.02 4.93
N ASP A 165 -26.64 -13.91 5.19
CA ASP A 165 -25.90 -12.66 5.23
C ASP A 165 -24.91 -12.48 4.07
N ALA A 166 -25.06 -13.31 3.03
CA ALA A 166 -24.25 -13.28 1.82
C ALA A 166 -25.14 -13.24 0.58
N LEU A 167 -24.62 -12.61 -0.47
CA LEU A 167 -25.16 -12.74 -1.81
C LEU A 167 -24.36 -13.82 -2.54
N VAL A 168 -25.06 -14.82 -3.06
CA VAL A 168 -24.45 -16.02 -3.64
C VAL A 168 -24.86 -16.16 -5.10
N SER A 169 -23.90 -16.48 -5.96
CA SER A 169 -24.15 -16.89 -7.34
C SER A 169 -23.61 -18.30 -7.57
N HIS A 170 -24.37 -19.13 -8.27
CA HIS A 170 -23.94 -20.44 -8.76
C HIS A 170 -24.22 -20.47 -10.26
N PHE A 171 -23.19 -20.77 -11.05
CA PHE A 171 -23.28 -20.73 -12.49
C PHE A 171 -22.25 -21.67 -13.13
N THR A 172 -22.55 -22.09 -14.35
CA THR A 172 -21.68 -22.96 -15.14
C THR A 172 -20.90 -22.10 -16.14
N VAL A 173 -19.59 -22.36 -16.27
CA VAL A 173 -18.72 -21.68 -17.25
C VAL A 173 -18.12 -22.74 -18.17
N SER A 174 -18.39 -22.64 -19.48
CA SER A 174 -17.78 -23.48 -20.52
C SER A 174 -16.61 -22.77 -21.19
N ALA A 175 -15.77 -23.52 -21.90
CA ALA A 175 -14.65 -22.96 -22.66
C ALA A 175 -15.09 -21.82 -23.59
N GLY A 176 -14.49 -20.63 -23.43
CA GLY A 176 -14.82 -19.41 -24.15
C GLY A 176 -15.87 -18.52 -23.49
N ASP A 177 -16.59 -19.01 -22.48
CA ASP A 177 -17.55 -18.20 -21.72
C ASP A 177 -16.81 -17.18 -20.84
N THR A 178 -17.44 -16.04 -20.63
CA THR A 178 -16.97 -14.98 -19.73
C THR A 178 -18.09 -14.53 -18.81
N VAL A 179 -17.83 -14.49 -17.50
CA VAL A 179 -18.75 -13.96 -16.49
C VAL A 179 -18.06 -12.83 -15.74
N ASN A 180 -18.73 -11.69 -15.66
CA ASN A 180 -18.15 -10.46 -15.10
C ASN A 180 -18.80 -10.10 -13.77
N PHE A 181 -17.98 -9.67 -12.83
CA PHE A 181 -18.41 -9.01 -11.60
C PHE A 181 -17.68 -7.68 -11.44
N ALA A 182 -18.41 -6.65 -11.02
CA ALA A 182 -17.83 -5.37 -10.65
C ALA A 182 -18.42 -4.88 -9.32
N LEU A 183 -17.54 -4.49 -8.41
CA LEU A 183 -17.88 -3.85 -7.16
C LEU A 183 -17.47 -2.38 -7.23
N SER A 184 -18.43 -1.47 -7.14
CA SER A 184 -18.19 -0.03 -7.10
C SER A 184 -18.53 0.52 -5.72
N TRP A 185 -17.66 1.36 -5.15
CA TRP A 185 -18.00 2.14 -3.96
C TRP A 185 -18.55 3.51 -4.36
N HIS A 186 -19.56 3.98 -3.66
CA HIS A 186 -20.03 5.35 -3.74
C HIS A 186 -20.38 5.86 -2.36
N SER A 187 -20.36 7.17 -2.19
CA SER A 187 -20.95 7.71 -0.97
C SER A 187 -22.47 7.59 -1.03
N SER A 188 -23.08 7.05 0.03
CA SER A 188 -24.50 6.68 0.08
C SER A 188 -25.47 7.84 -0.08
N HIS A 189 -25.01 9.07 0.21
CA HIS A 189 -25.81 10.29 0.12
C HIS A 189 -25.63 11.02 -1.22
N HIS A 190 -24.81 10.50 -2.14
CA HIS A 190 -24.78 11.00 -3.51
C HIS A 190 -25.97 10.43 -4.30
N HIS A 191 -26.71 11.32 -4.96
CA HIS A 191 -27.90 10.94 -5.72
C HIS A 191 -27.61 10.24 -7.05
N ALA A 192 -26.37 10.35 -7.56
CA ALA A 192 -25.99 9.71 -8.80
C ALA A 192 -25.61 8.24 -8.55
N THR A 193 -26.33 7.34 -9.20
CA THR A 193 -25.96 5.93 -9.33
C THR A 193 -24.59 5.82 -10.02
N PRO A 194 -23.64 5.02 -9.49
CA PRO A 194 -22.34 4.83 -10.14
C PRO A 194 -22.50 4.23 -11.54
N GLU A 195 -21.62 4.59 -12.46
CA GLU A 195 -21.54 3.94 -13.76
C GLU A 195 -21.21 2.45 -13.60
N ILE A 196 -21.82 1.60 -14.42
CA ILE A 196 -21.45 0.19 -14.52
C ILE A 196 -20.18 0.14 -15.37
N PRO A 197 -19.05 -0.37 -14.85
CA PRO A 197 -17.83 -0.41 -15.64
C PRO A 197 -17.95 -1.41 -16.80
N ASP A 198 -17.46 -1.00 -17.96
CA ASP A 198 -17.08 -1.93 -19.02
C ASP A 198 -15.83 -2.68 -18.56
N THR A 199 -16.00 -3.95 -18.19
CA THR A 199 -14.92 -4.76 -17.60
C THR A 199 -13.80 -5.06 -18.59
N SER A 200 -14.11 -5.17 -19.88
CA SER A 200 -13.10 -5.41 -20.92
C SER A 200 -12.27 -4.15 -21.14
N ALA A 201 -12.93 -3.00 -21.30
CA ALA A 201 -12.23 -1.73 -21.47
C ALA A 201 -11.40 -1.37 -20.22
N ALA A 202 -11.92 -1.64 -19.03
CA ALA A 202 -11.20 -1.43 -17.77
C ALA A 202 -9.96 -2.32 -17.65
N LEU A 203 -10.03 -3.58 -18.11
CA LEU A 203 -8.88 -4.50 -18.15
C LEU A 203 -7.80 -3.98 -19.10
N GLU A 204 -8.16 -3.62 -20.32
CA GLU A 204 -7.23 -3.07 -21.33
C GLU A 204 -6.58 -1.78 -20.83
N ALA A 205 -7.37 -0.84 -20.29
CA ALA A 205 -6.85 0.43 -19.76
C ALA A 205 -5.92 0.23 -18.56
N THR A 206 -6.23 -0.74 -17.69
CA THR A 206 -5.37 -1.07 -16.54
C THR A 206 -4.05 -1.70 -17.00
N GLU A 207 -4.09 -2.58 -17.99
CA GLU A 207 -2.90 -3.20 -18.57
C GLU A 207 -2.01 -2.15 -19.25
N GLU A 208 -2.61 -1.24 -20.03
CA GLU A 208 -1.93 -0.12 -20.66
C GLU A 208 -1.23 0.77 -19.63
N PHE A 209 -1.95 1.18 -18.58
CA PHE A 209 -1.41 2.02 -17.53
C PHE A 209 -0.12 1.42 -16.92
N TRP A 210 -0.15 0.13 -16.57
CA TRP A 210 1.01 -0.53 -16.00
C TRP A 210 2.15 -0.67 -17.00
N ARG A 211 1.84 -1.00 -18.26
CA ARG A 211 2.84 -1.11 -19.32
C ARG A 211 3.56 0.22 -19.56
N GLU A 212 2.81 1.32 -19.69
CA GLU A 212 3.37 2.66 -19.84
C GLU A 212 4.19 3.06 -18.62
N TRP A 213 3.68 2.77 -17.41
CA TRP A 213 4.37 3.10 -16.17
C TRP A 213 5.72 2.38 -16.09
N VAL A 214 5.74 1.05 -16.32
CA VAL A 214 6.94 0.20 -16.25
C VAL A 214 7.95 0.53 -17.33
N ALA A 215 7.51 0.96 -18.52
CA ALA A 215 8.40 1.34 -19.62
C ALA A 215 9.35 2.49 -19.27
N ARG A 216 9.05 3.25 -18.20
CA ARG A 216 9.89 4.34 -17.67
C ARG A 216 11.05 3.86 -16.80
N CYS A 217 11.05 2.59 -16.38
CA CYS A 217 12.09 2.00 -15.55
C CYS A 217 13.44 2.03 -16.28
N THR A 218 14.44 2.67 -15.68
CA THR A 218 15.80 2.76 -16.25
C THR A 218 16.73 1.64 -15.80
N TYR A 219 16.24 0.65 -15.03
CA TYR A 219 17.04 -0.45 -14.55
C TYR A 219 17.16 -1.57 -15.60
N ASP A 220 18.39 -1.85 -16.03
CA ASP A 220 18.75 -2.85 -17.04
C ASP A 220 19.64 -3.99 -16.48
N GLY A 221 19.77 -4.06 -15.15
CA GLY A 221 20.59 -5.07 -14.47
C GLY A 221 19.98 -6.48 -14.46
N PRO A 222 20.73 -7.47 -13.94
CA PRO A 222 20.36 -8.89 -14.03
C PRO A 222 19.12 -9.29 -13.22
N TYR A 223 18.63 -8.42 -12.32
CA TYR A 223 17.47 -8.69 -11.46
C TYR A 223 16.22 -7.90 -11.89
N ARG A 224 16.09 -7.55 -13.18
CA ARG A 224 15.05 -6.64 -13.69
C ARG A 224 13.65 -7.06 -13.24
N ASP A 225 13.29 -8.33 -13.38
CA ASP A 225 11.94 -8.82 -13.09
C ASP A 225 11.58 -8.63 -11.61
N ALA A 226 12.52 -8.94 -10.71
CA ALA A 226 12.34 -8.73 -9.27
C ALA A 226 12.24 -7.23 -8.95
N VAL A 227 13.10 -6.41 -9.56
CA VAL A 227 13.09 -4.95 -9.37
C VAL A 227 11.77 -4.35 -9.84
N VAL A 228 11.30 -4.68 -11.05
CA VAL A 228 10.03 -4.19 -11.59
C VAL A 228 8.85 -4.63 -10.74
N ARG A 229 8.81 -5.90 -10.30
CA ARG A 229 7.76 -6.38 -9.41
C ARG A 229 7.73 -5.62 -8.09
N SER A 230 8.89 -5.37 -7.47
CA SER A 230 8.98 -4.56 -6.25
C SER A 230 8.52 -3.12 -6.49
N LEU A 231 8.92 -2.51 -7.60
CA LEU A 231 8.53 -1.14 -7.95
C LEU A 231 7.02 -1.02 -8.17
N ILE A 232 6.38 -1.99 -8.84
CA ILE A 232 4.92 -2.06 -9.00
C ILE A 232 4.23 -2.11 -7.62
N THR A 233 4.73 -2.94 -6.69
CA THR A 233 4.19 -3.01 -5.32
C THR A 233 4.33 -1.67 -4.58
N LEU A 234 5.48 -1.01 -4.68
CA LEU A 234 5.70 0.31 -4.07
C LEU A 234 4.78 1.38 -4.69
N LYS A 235 4.58 1.33 -6.01
CA LYS A 235 3.65 2.22 -6.72
C LYS A 235 2.22 2.00 -6.28
N ALA A 236 1.80 0.74 -6.11
CA ALA A 236 0.47 0.39 -5.62
C ALA A 236 0.18 0.99 -4.23
N MET A 237 1.20 1.13 -3.37
CA MET A 237 1.12 1.74 -2.04
C MET A 237 1.30 3.27 -2.03
N THR A 238 1.51 3.89 -3.20
CA THR A 238 1.61 5.34 -3.34
C THR A 238 0.22 5.93 -3.58
N TYR A 239 -0.28 6.71 -2.62
CA TYR A 239 -1.57 7.37 -2.69
C TYR A 239 -1.57 8.47 -3.75
N ALA A 240 -2.04 8.15 -4.95
CA ALA A 240 -1.95 8.99 -6.14
C ALA A 240 -2.47 10.44 -5.94
N PRO A 241 -3.57 10.70 -5.21
CA PRO A 241 -4.09 12.05 -5.05
C PRO A 241 -3.14 13.03 -4.34
N THR A 242 -2.29 12.53 -3.43
CA THR A 242 -1.42 13.42 -2.65
C THR A 242 0.06 13.16 -2.86
N GLY A 243 0.48 11.94 -3.17
CA GLY A 243 1.86 11.48 -3.17
C GLY A 243 2.33 10.85 -1.84
N ALA A 244 1.42 10.69 -0.88
CA ALA A 244 1.67 9.91 0.34
C ALA A 244 2.01 8.44 0.00
N ILE A 245 2.79 7.77 0.84
CA ILE A 245 3.20 6.37 0.63
C ILE A 245 2.93 5.62 1.91
N VAL A 246 2.00 4.65 1.89
CA VAL A 246 1.70 3.85 3.09
C VAL A 246 2.79 2.83 3.36
N ALA A 247 3.06 2.53 4.63
CA ALA A 247 4.03 1.51 5.00
C ALA A 247 3.52 0.08 4.70
N ALA A 248 2.21 -0.15 4.85
CA ALA A 248 1.52 -1.35 4.39
C ALA A 248 0.04 -1.03 4.08
N VAL A 249 -0.63 -1.92 3.35
CA VAL A 249 -2.07 -1.76 3.03
C VAL A 249 -3.01 -2.30 4.12
N THR A 250 -2.45 -2.87 5.19
CA THR A 250 -3.18 -3.53 6.29
C THR A 250 -2.89 -2.90 7.64
N THR A 251 -3.78 -3.15 8.59
CA THR A 251 -3.52 -2.91 10.02
C THR A 251 -3.35 -4.23 10.76
N SER A 252 -2.74 -4.20 11.95
CA SER A 252 -2.83 -5.23 12.99
C SER A 252 -2.34 -6.63 12.63
N LEU A 253 -1.57 -6.77 11.55
CA LEU A 253 -0.79 -7.98 11.37
C LEU A 253 0.33 -8.00 12.41
N PRO A 254 0.53 -9.14 13.09
CA PRO A 254 1.43 -9.19 14.24
C PRO A 254 2.90 -9.22 13.81
N GLU A 255 3.76 -8.48 14.50
CA GLU A 255 5.22 -8.66 14.37
C GLU A 255 5.65 -10.08 14.77
N THR A 256 5.00 -10.62 15.80
CA THR A 256 5.16 -12.01 16.28
C THR A 256 3.77 -12.57 16.54
N ILE A 257 3.44 -13.72 15.95
CA ILE A 257 2.14 -14.39 16.17
C ILE A 257 1.88 -14.56 17.68
N GLY A 258 0.69 -14.16 18.13
CA GLY A 258 0.28 -14.11 19.54
C GLY A 258 0.81 -12.91 20.34
N GLY A 259 1.64 -12.06 19.72
CA GLY A 259 2.21 -10.86 20.32
C GLY A 259 1.24 -9.67 20.31
N VAL A 260 1.62 -8.63 21.05
CA VAL A 260 0.81 -7.39 21.24
C VAL A 260 1.17 -6.26 20.28
N ARG A 261 2.21 -6.45 19.46
CA ARG A 261 2.76 -5.44 18.52
C ARG A 261 2.07 -5.57 17.16
N ASN A 262 0.82 -5.12 17.14
CA ASN A 262 -0.12 -5.28 16.03
C ASN A 262 -0.61 -3.89 15.58
N TRP A 263 0.29 -3.10 15.00
CA TRP A 263 0.04 -1.69 14.69
C TRP A 263 -0.67 -1.47 13.36
N ASP A 264 -1.24 -0.27 13.19
CA ASP A 264 -1.75 0.18 11.90
C ASP A 264 -0.62 0.78 11.06
N TYR A 265 -0.32 0.13 9.93
CA TYR A 265 0.73 0.52 8.99
C TYR A 265 0.20 1.25 7.75
N ARG A 266 -1.11 1.57 7.71
CA ARG A 266 -1.77 2.26 6.57
C ARG A 266 -1.50 3.76 6.50
N TYR A 267 -0.51 4.23 7.25
CA TYR A 267 -0.09 5.62 7.35
C TYR A 267 1.24 5.85 6.65
N THR A 268 1.54 7.11 6.36
CA THR A 268 2.81 7.51 5.72
C THR A 268 3.87 7.74 6.78
N TRP A 269 4.68 6.72 7.00
CA TRP A 269 5.91 6.83 7.78
C TRP A 269 6.97 7.55 6.97
N LEU A 270 7.52 8.64 7.51
CA LEU A 270 8.47 9.46 6.77
C LEU A 270 9.75 8.69 6.39
N ARG A 271 10.20 7.77 7.25
CA ARG A 271 11.31 6.86 6.98
C ARG A 271 11.02 5.95 5.80
N ASP A 272 9.93 5.21 5.86
CA ASP A 272 9.54 4.19 4.88
C ASP A 272 9.28 4.82 3.51
N ALA A 273 8.61 5.98 3.49
CA ALA A 273 8.40 6.77 2.29
C ALA A 273 9.73 7.26 1.69
N SER A 274 10.67 7.71 2.53
CA SER A 274 12.01 8.14 2.11
C SER A 274 12.79 7.01 1.42
N ILE A 275 12.79 5.81 2.00
CA ILE A 275 13.44 4.62 1.43
C ILE A 275 12.77 4.21 0.11
N THR A 276 11.45 4.21 0.08
CA THR A 276 10.65 3.91 -1.13
C THR A 276 11.01 4.86 -2.28
N LEU A 277 11.07 6.16 -2.00
CA LEU A 277 11.42 7.17 -2.99
C LEU A 277 12.85 7.06 -3.47
N SER A 278 13.78 6.66 -2.60
CA SER A 278 15.15 6.38 -3.02
C SER A 278 15.20 5.28 -4.09
N ALA A 279 14.41 4.22 -3.94
CA ALA A 279 14.30 3.17 -4.94
C ALA A 279 13.68 3.68 -6.26
N LEU A 280 12.56 4.43 -6.17
CA LEU A 280 11.87 5.00 -7.33
C LEU A 280 12.78 5.99 -8.11
N LEU A 281 13.44 6.91 -7.42
CA LEU A 281 14.34 7.90 -8.03
C LEU A 281 15.52 7.26 -8.76
N ARG A 282 16.13 6.24 -8.15
CA ARG A 282 17.26 5.50 -8.75
C ARG A 282 16.88 4.70 -9.98
N THR A 283 15.58 4.46 -10.20
CA THR A 283 15.05 3.68 -11.32
C THR A 283 14.24 4.52 -12.31
N GLY A 284 14.31 5.85 -12.22
CA GLY A 284 13.77 6.77 -13.23
C GLY A 284 12.44 7.42 -12.89
N TYR A 285 11.79 7.03 -11.80
CA TYR A 285 10.45 7.47 -11.40
C TYR A 285 10.48 8.80 -10.63
N ARG A 286 10.50 9.91 -11.38
CA ARG A 286 10.61 11.28 -10.81
C ARG A 286 9.27 11.88 -10.37
N GLU A 287 8.17 11.47 -11.00
CA GLU A 287 6.83 12.02 -10.72
C GLU A 287 6.38 11.69 -9.30
N GLU A 288 6.62 10.45 -8.86
CA GLU A 288 6.31 9.97 -7.52
C GLU A 288 7.07 10.77 -6.45
N ALA A 289 8.34 11.08 -6.72
CA ALA A 289 9.15 11.90 -5.82
C ALA A 289 8.71 13.37 -5.78
N GLU A 290 8.26 13.93 -6.91
CA GLU A 290 7.68 15.28 -6.91
C GLU A 290 6.36 15.32 -6.16
N ALA A 291 5.48 14.34 -6.36
CA ALA A 291 4.21 14.23 -5.64
C ALA A 291 4.43 14.13 -4.13
N TRP A 292 5.32 13.24 -3.68
CA TRP A 292 5.65 13.12 -2.26
C TRP A 292 6.29 14.38 -1.71
N ARG A 293 7.19 15.04 -2.44
CA ARG A 293 7.79 16.32 -2.00
C ARG A 293 6.70 17.37 -1.76
N GLN A 294 5.71 17.44 -2.64
CA GLN A 294 4.58 18.35 -2.46
C GLN A 294 3.72 17.96 -1.25
N TRP A 295 3.48 16.66 -1.03
CA TRP A 295 2.81 16.17 0.17
C TRP A 295 3.55 16.51 1.45
N LEU A 296 4.85 16.19 1.54
CA LEU A 296 5.70 16.46 2.70
C LEU A 296 5.66 17.95 3.06
N ARG A 297 5.70 18.82 2.05
CA ARG A 297 5.61 20.27 2.25
C ARG A 297 4.29 20.71 2.87
N ARG A 298 3.19 20.00 2.63
CA ARG A 298 1.87 20.29 3.23
C ARG A 298 1.77 19.68 4.62
N ALA A 299 2.18 18.42 4.79
CA ALA A 299 2.12 17.68 6.05
C ALA A 299 3.03 18.29 7.13
N VAL A 300 4.26 18.67 6.75
CA VAL A 300 5.28 19.27 7.64
C VAL A 300 5.29 20.80 7.53
N ALA A 301 4.26 21.42 6.93
CA ALA A 301 4.14 22.87 6.92
C ALA A 301 4.11 23.42 8.36
N GLY A 302 4.77 24.56 8.59
CA GLY A 302 4.80 25.22 9.89
C GLY A 302 6.17 25.14 10.58
N ASN A 303 6.18 24.80 11.86
CA ASN A 303 7.39 24.71 12.67
C ASN A 303 8.08 23.34 12.49
N PRO A 304 9.38 23.30 12.12
CA PRO A 304 10.15 22.05 12.08
C PRO A 304 10.19 21.28 13.40
N ASP A 305 9.97 21.93 14.54
CA ASP A 305 9.87 21.25 15.84
C ASP A 305 8.63 20.35 15.96
N ASP A 306 7.64 20.54 15.09
CA ASP A 306 6.40 19.76 15.06
C ASP A 306 6.49 18.58 14.09
N ILE A 307 7.66 18.22 13.58
CA ILE A 307 7.77 17.04 12.71
C ILE A 307 7.41 15.77 13.49
N GLN A 308 6.52 14.96 12.92
CA GLN A 308 6.13 13.65 13.44
C GLN A 308 6.78 12.55 12.60
N ILE A 309 6.84 11.34 13.15
CA ILE A 309 7.43 10.20 12.45
C ILE A 309 6.54 9.65 11.34
N MET A 310 5.23 9.89 11.45
CA MET A 310 4.24 9.46 10.49
C MET A 310 3.05 10.42 10.45
N TYR A 311 2.29 10.34 9.36
CA TYR A 311 1.10 11.14 9.11
C TYR A 311 0.06 10.29 8.38
N SER A 312 -1.19 10.74 8.36
CA SER A 312 -2.18 10.15 7.47
C SER A 312 -1.79 10.32 6.00
N ILE A 313 -2.50 9.64 5.10
CA ILE A 313 -2.32 9.80 3.64
C ILE A 313 -2.67 11.21 3.13
N LEU A 314 -3.44 12.00 3.88
CA LEU A 314 -3.71 13.41 3.56
C LEU A 314 -2.76 14.38 4.28
N GLY A 315 -1.95 13.89 5.22
CA GLY A 315 -1.04 14.71 6.02
C GLY A 315 -1.64 15.18 7.35
N GLU A 316 -2.75 14.59 7.80
CA GLU A 316 -3.26 14.80 9.16
C GLU A 316 -2.27 14.27 10.21
N ARG A 317 -2.16 15.02 11.31
CA ARG A 317 -1.21 14.80 12.42
C ARG A 317 -1.75 13.94 13.55
N ASN A 318 -3.06 13.97 13.73
CA ASN A 318 -3.74 13.25 14.80
C ASN A 318 -4.17 11.87 14.28
N LEU A 319 -3.58 10.81 14.84
CA LEU A 319 -3.81 9.42 14.45
C LEU A 319 -4.29 8.59 15.64
N PRO A 320 -5.46 8.92 16.24
CA PRO A 320 -5.87 8.36 17.51
C PRO A 320 -5.98 6.84 17.44
N GLU A 321 -5.26 6.15 18.31
CA GLU A 321 -5.33 4.70 18.40
C GLU A 321 -6.59 4.22 19.13
N ARG A 322 -7.18 3.14 18.61
CA ARG A 322 -8.27 2.41 19.29
C ARG A 322 -8.19 0.91 19.01
N GLU A 323 -8.56 0.12 20.00
CA GLU A 323 -8.65 -1.34 19.87
C GLU A 323 -10.01 -1.77 19.29
N LEU A 324 -10.02 -2.89 18.58
CA LEU A 324 -11.19 -3.51 17.94
C LEU A 324 -11.49 -4.88 18.59
N PRO A 325 -12.14 -4.92 19.78
CA PRO A 325 -12.23 -6.13 20.60
C PRO A 325 -13.13 -7.25 20.03
N TRP A 326 -13.90 -6.97 18.97
CA TRP A 326 -14.70 -7.99 18.28
C TRP A 326 -13.89 -8.82 17.28
N LEU A 327 -12.69 -8.36 16.92
CA LEU A 327 -11.82 -9.10 16.01
C LEU A 327 -10.87 -10.00 16.81
N PRO A 328 -10.81 -11.31 16.50
CA PRO A 328 -9.88 -12.23 17.15
C PRO A 328 -8.41 -11.95 16.78
N GLY A 329 -8.17 -11.21 15.70
CA GLY A 329 -6.83 -10.95 15.18
C GLY A 329 -6.27 -12.11 14.36
N TYR A 330 -5.25 -11.81 13.55
CA TYR A 330 -4.61 -12.80 12.71
C TYR A 330 -3.94 -13.87 13.59
N GLU A 331 -4.28 -15.15 13.39
CA GLU A 331 -3.79 -16.28 14.21
C GLU A 331 -4.00 -16.06 15.73
N GLY A 332 -5.09 -15.38 16.10
CA GLY A 332 -5.42 -15.07 17.50
C GLY A 332 -4.55 -13.97 18.13
N SER A 333 -3.77 -13.24 17.32
CA SER A 333 -2.87 -12.19 17.81
C SER A 333 -3.65 -10.95 18.20
N THR A 334 -3.64 -10.62 19.48
CA THR A 334 -4.41 -9.54 20.06
C THR A 334 -3.52 -8.54 20.81
N PRO A 335 -3.97 -7.28 20.91
CA PRO A 335 -5.22 -6.75 20.37
C PRO A 335 -5.08 -6.32 18.92
N VAL A 336 -6.23 -6.20 18.25
CA VAL A 336 -6.36 -5.56 16.94
C VAL A 336 -6.55 -4.07 17.17
N ARG A 337 -5.77 -3.21 16.50
CA ARG A 337 -5.79 -1.76 16.66
C ARG A 337 -5.91 -1.03 15.32
N VAL A 338 -6.46 0.17 15.35
CA VAL A 338 -6.43 1.11 14.22
C VAL A 338 -6.06 2.48 14.75
N GLY A 339 -5.42 3.30 13.90
CA GLY A 339 -4.67 4.46 14.42
C GLY A 339 -3.27 4.04 14.88
N ASN A 340 -2.47 5.01 15.28
CA ASN A 340 -1.09 4.75 15.67
C ASN A 340 -0.56 5.86 16.58
N ASP A 341 -0.52 5.58 17.88
CA ASP A 341 -0.07 6.54 18.89
C ASP A 341 1.46 6.75 18.85
N ALA A 342 2.20 6.01 18.02
CA ALA A 342 3.61 6.29 17.80
C ALA A 342 3.86 7.62 17.06
N ALA A 343 2.82 8.26 16.52
CA ALA A 343 2.95 9.57 15.85
C ALA A 343 3.65 10.63 16.70
N ASP A 344 3.50 10.54 18.03
CA ASP A 344 4.08 11.49 19.00
C ASP A 344 5.46 11.06 19.53
N GLN A 345 6.00 9.93 19.07
CA GLN A 345 7.35 9.47 19.47
C GLN A 345 8.45 10.33 18.85
N LEU A 346 9.55 10.48 19.59
CA LEU A 346 10.75 11.14 19.11
C LEU A 346 11.66 10.13 18.41
N GLN A 347 11.79 10.21 17.09
CA GLN A 347 12.80 9.44 16.33
C GLN A 347 13.74 10.39 15.58
N LEU A 348 14.98 10.49 16.08
CA LEU A 348 15.96 11.48 15.61
C LEU A 348 16.54 11.18 14.23
N ASP A 349 16.36 9.98 13.72
CA ASP A 349 16.84 9.61 12.40
C ASP A 349 15.87 10.06 11.28
N VAL A 350 14.56 10.24 11.59
CA VAL A 350 13.53 10.58 10.61
C VAL A 350 13.83 11.89 9.86
N PRO A 351 14.19 12.99 10.54
CA PRO A 351 14.61 14.21 9.83
C PRO A 351 15.81 13.96 8.92
N GLY A 352 16.73 13.05 9.30
CA GLY A 352 17.90 12.67 8.51
C GLY A 352 17.53 11.98 7.20
N GLU A 353 16.60 11.01 7.25
CA GLU A 353 16.09 10.30 6.07
C GLU A 353 15.34 11.24 5.11
N VAL A 354 14.56 12.18 5.66
CA VAL A 354 13.87 13.20 4.87
C VAL A 354 14.86 14.13 4.18
N ILE A 355 15.90 14.59 4.90
CA ILE A 355 16.96 15.43 4.33
C ILE A 355 17.65 14.71 3.17
N ASP A 356 18.01 13.43 3.35
CA ASP A 356 18.69 12.63 2.33
C ASP A 356 17.84 12.44 1.08
N THR A 357 16.55 12.13 1.26
CA THR A 357 15.60 11.95 0.15
C THR A 357 15.40 13.22 -0.64
N LEU A 358 15.23 14.37 0.03
CA LEU A 358 15.12 15.66 -0.64
C LEU A 358 16.42 16.06 -1.36
N TYR A 359 17.58 15.66 -0.84
CA TYR A 359 18.86 15.82 -1.54
C TYR A 359 18.93 14.93 -2.78
N LEU A 360 18.54 13.66 -2.68
CA LEU A 360 18.50 12.75 -3.81
C LEU A 360 17.56 13.26 -4.90
N ALA A 361 16.35 13.70 -4.54
CA ALA A 361 15.41 14.32 -5.46
C ALA A 361 16.05 15.50 -6.23
N HIS A 362 16.81 16.35 -5.52
CA HIS A 362 17.53 17.45 -6.13
C HIS A 362 18.60 16.98 -7.14
N VAL A 363 19.41 15.97 -6.79
CA VAL A 363 20.43 15.40 -7.68
C VAL A 363 19.81 14.78 -8.93
N HIS A 364 18.58 14.26 -8.82
CA HIS A 364 17.80 13.71 -9.94
C HIS A 364 16.99 14.78 -10.71
N GLY A 365 17.27 16.07 -10.50
CA GLY A 365 16.71 17.16 -11.30
C GLY A 365 15.31 17.64 -10.87
N ILE A 366 14.83 17.22 -9.71
CA ILE A 366 13.58 17.73 -9.13
C ILE A 366 13.85 19.15 -8.60
N ALA A 367 13.21 20.14 -9.22
CA ALA A 367 13.58 21.55 -9.10
C ALA A 367 13.60 22.03 -7.64
N ARG A 368 14.65 22.77 -7.28
CA ARG A 368 14.72 23.50 -6.01
C ARG A 368 13.57 24.49 -5.93
N CYS A 369 12.79 24.42 -4.86
CA CYS A 369 11.99 25.56 -4.44
C CYS A 369 12.58 26.11 -3.14
N GLU A 370 12.54 27.44 -2.99
CA GLU A 370 13.01 28.15 -1.79
C GLU A 370 12.43 27.54 -0.50
N ARG A 371 11.15 27.14 -0.56
CA ARG A 371 10.45 26.50 0.56
C ARG A 371 11.03 25.13 0.96
N THR A 372 11.48 24.31 0.01
CA THR A 372 12.16 23.04 0.32
C THR A 372 13.51 23.30 1.00
N ALA A 373 14.22 24.35 0.59
CA ALA A 373 15.45 24.76 1.25
C ALA A 373 15.22 25.24 2.68
N THR A 374 14.14 25.99 2.94
CA THR A 374 13.75 26.40 4.29
C THR A 374 13.44 25.20 5.18
N LEU A 375 12.66 24.23 4.66
CA LEU A 375 12.39 22.98 5.37
C LEU A 375 13.69 22.22 5.70
N HIS A 376 14.57 22.05 4.71
CA HIS A 376 15.88 21.42 4.90
C HIS A 376 16.69 22.06 6.04
N LEU A 377 16.83 23.39 6.04
CA LEU A 377 17.57 24.10 7.09
C LEU A 377 16.89 23.96 8.45
N GLY A 378 15.56 24.05 8.49
CA GLY A 378 14.76 23.85 9.69
C GLY A 378 14.99 22.48 10.33
N LEU A 379 15.00 21.41 9.53
CA LEU A 379 15.27 20.04 10.00
C LEU A 379 16.71 19.87 10.50
N VAL A 380 17.67 20.52 9.86
CA VAL A 380 19.07 20.50 10.31
C VAL A 380 19.20 21.21 11.67
N ASP A 381 18.57 22.37 11.84
CA ASP A 381 18.62 23.10 13.10
C ASP A 381 17.84 22.39 14.22
N TYR A 382 16.74 21.71 13.88
CA TYR A 382 16.04 20.79 14.79
C TYR A 382 17.00 19.70 15.31
N LEU A 383 17.69 18.99 14.40
CA LEU A 383 18.64 17.95 14.77
C LEU A 383 19.81 18.51 15.61
N LYS A 384 20.36 19.68 15.25
CA LYS A 384 21.45 20.32 16.04
C LYS A 384 21.04 20.56 17.50
N ARG A 385 19.77 20.91 17.76
CA ARG A 385 19.26 21.14 19.11
C ARG A 385 19.04 19.83 19.87
N ARG A 386 18.52 18.80 19.21
CA ARG A 386 17.99 17.60 19.88
C ARG A 386 18.83 16.33 19.77
N TRP A 387 19.93 16.31 19.01
CA TRP A 387 20.68 15.07 18.73
C TRP A 387 21.25 14.33 19.96
N GLN A 388 21.27 14.95 21.14
CA GLN A 388 21.71 14.35 22.39
C GLN A 388 20.56 13.86 23.27
N GLU A 389 19.32 14.14 22.88
CA GLU A 389 18.13 13.65 23.57
C GLU A 389 17.98 12.14 23.35
N PRO A 390 17.49 11.38 24.34
CA PRO A 390 17.13 9.98 24.14
C PRO A 390 15.98 9.87 23.15
N ASP A 391 16.08 8.97 22.16
CA ASP A 391 15.05 8.71 21.16
C ASP A 391 14.33 7.37 21.39
N ASP A 392 13.15 7.21 20.79
CA ASP A 392 12.25 6.05 20.95
C ASP A 392 12.58 4.87 20.02
N ALA A 393 13.81 4.82 19.50
CA ALA A 393 14.19 3.91 18.43
C ALA A 393 13.90 2.43 18.74
N SER A 394 13.01 1.84 17.94
CA SER A 394 12.63 0.43 17.94
C SER A 394 12.46 -0.20 19.33
N GLY A 395 11.48 0.29 20.08
CA GLY A 395 10.80 -0.42 21.18
C GLY A 395 11.64 -0.74 22.41
N LYS A 396 11.48 0.04 23.49
CA LYS A 396 11.97 -0.23 24.87
C LYS A 396 13.24 -1.09 24.92
N CYS A 397 14.30 -0.68 24.22
CA CYS A 397 15.63 -1.04 24.66
C CYS A 397 15.84 -0.35 26.01
N ALA A 398 16.20 -1.11 27.04
CA ALA A 398 16.73 -0.52 28.27
C ALA A 398 17.86 0.47 27.88
N ALA A 399 18.07 1.50 28.70
CA ALA A 399 18.90 2.68 28.44
C ALA A 399 20.37 2.45 28.00
N ASP A 400 20.79 1.21 27.77
CA ASP A 400 22.15 0.79 27.45
C ASP A 400 22.40 0.53 25.94
N ASP A 401 21.39 0.53 25.07
CA ASP A 401 21.51 0.16 23.64
C ASP A 401 21.21 1.29 22.63
N ALA A 402 21.68 2.51 22.89
CA ALA A 402 21.55 3.69 21.99
C ALA A 402 22.44 3.64 20.72
N THR A 403 22.75 2.44 20.22
CA THR A 403 23.85 2.18 19.28
C THR A 403 23.41 2.14 17.81
N SER A 404 22.12 1.89 17.53
CA SER A 404 21.60 1.72 16.16
C SER A 404 21.16 3.03 15.48
N CYS A 405 20.82 4.07 16.26
CA CYS A 405 20.28 5.33 15.74
C CYS A 405 21.30 6.43 15.47
N THR A 406 22.34 6.52 16.30
CA THR A 406 23.42 7.49 16.08
C THR A 406 24.13 7.32 14.73
N PRO A 407 24.29 6.12 14.13
CA PRO A 407 24.84 5.99 12.77
C PRO A 407 23.87 6.39 11.64
N ARG A 408 22.55 6.33 11.84
CA ARG A 408 21.53 6.56 10.78
C ARG A 408 21.11 8.02 10.60
N SER A 409 21.28 8.87 11.62
CA SER A 409 21.14 10.33 11.47
C SER A 409 22.30 10.97 10.67
N TRP A 410 23.42 10.25 10.51
CA TRP A 410 24.65 10.75 9.90
C TRP A 410 24.66 10.82 8.36
N PRO A 411 24.03 9.91 7.60
CA PRO A 411 23.78 10.09 6.17
C PRO A 411 23.12 11.44 5.85
N GLY A 412 22.05 11.81 6.56
CA GLY A 412 21.39 13.11 6.41
C GLY A 412 22.31 14.30 6.72
N LEU A 413 23.14 14.21 7.75
CA LEU A 413 24.18 15.21 8.07
C LEU A 413 25.29 15.29 7.01
N ARG A 414 25.71 14.15 6.42
CA ARG A 414 26.69 14.10 5.31
C ARG A 414 26.10 14.67 4.03
N SER A 415 24.84 14.40 3.72
CA SER A 415 24.11 14.96 2.58
C SER A 415 23.88 16.47 2.76
N THR A 416 23.64 16.92 4.00
CA THR A 416 23.64 18.34 4.37
C THR A 416 24.99 19.00 4.14
N ALA A 417 26.09 18.36 4.56
CA ALA A 417 27.44 18.88 4.35
C ALA A 417 27.78 19.01 2.85
N ARG A 418 27.33 18.06 2.01
CA ARG A 418 27.46 18.14 0.54
C ARG A 418 26.61 19.26 -0.06
N CYS A 419 25.38 19.47 0.43
CA CYS A 419 24.53 20.60 0.07
C CYS A 419 25.12 21.96 0.44
N ALA A 420 25.72 22.06 1.63
CA ALA A 420 26.36 23.28 2.14
C ALA A 420 27.61 23.66 1.33
N TRP A 421 28.42 22.66 0.94
CA TRP A 421 29.57 22.85 0.05
C TRP A 421 29.18 23.45 -1.31
N TRP A 422 28.01 23.06 -1.85
CA TRP A 422 27.51 23.58 -3.13
C TRP A 422 26.89 24.99 -3.05
N ARG A 423 26.27 25.38 -1.93
CA ARG A 423 25.83 26.78 -1.71
C ARG A 423 27.02 27.75 -1.63
N LEU A 424 28.14 27.31 -1.05
CA LEU A 424 29.40 28.07 -1.05
C LEU A 424 29.98 28.29 -2.45
N ALA A 425 29.76 27.34 -3.37
CA ALA A 425 30.20 27.47 -4.76
C ALA A 425 29.27 28.33 -5.64
N SER A 426 28.05 28.66 -5.18
CA SER A 426 26.99 29.24 -6.04
C SER A 426 26.36 30.54 -5.53
N SER A 427 26.64 30.99 -4.30
CA SER A 427 26.07 32.25 -3.79
C SER A 427 26.96 32.93 -2.75
N THR A 428 27.05 34.27 -2.84
CA THR A 428 27.71 35.23 -1.94
C THR A 428 27.06 35.37 -0.55
N LEU A 429 26.46 34.31 0.00
CA LEU A 429 25.88 34.30 1.34
C LEU A 429 26.84 33.63 2.33
N THR A 430 27.56 34.44 3.09
CA THR A 430 28.46 34.03 4.17
C THR A 430 27.68 33.49 5.37
N TRP A 431 27.93 32.24 5.75
CA TRP A 431 27.53 31.69 7.05
C TRP A 431 28.54 32.12 8.13
N PRO A 432 28.11 32.56 9.33
CA PRO A 432 29.01 32.71 10.47
C PRO A 432 29.33 31.31 11.05
N ASN A 433 30.63 31.00 11.10
CA ASN A 433 31.29 29.99 11.94
C ASN A 433 30.57 28.64 12.15
N TRP A 434 30.93 27.69 11.30
CA TRP A 434 30.76 26.27 11.56
C TRP A 434 31.69 25.83 12.71
N PRO A 435 31.18 25.25 13.82
CA PRO A 435 32.06 24.72 14.84
C PRO A 435 32.79 23.47 14.31
N SER A 436 34.07 23.37 14.61
CA SER A 436 34.96 22.23 14.35
C SER A 436 34.52 20.92 15.04
N SER A 437 33.28 20.83 15.53
CA SER A 437 32.64 19.64 16.09
C SER A 437 32.00 18.72 15.04
N ALA A 438 31.92 19.14 13.76
CA ALA A 438 31.45 18.29 12.65
C ALA A 438 32.58 17.61 11.85
N THR A 439 33.79 17.53 12.40
CA THR A 439 34.71 16.43 12.06
C THR A 439 34.02 15.12 12.45
N PRO A 440 34.13 14.04 11.66
CA PRO A 440 33.25 12.91 11.83
C PRO A 440 33.47 12.31 13.21
N SER A 441 32.43 12.29 14.03
CA SER A 441 32.44 11.66 15.35
C SER A 441 32.29 10.14 15.23
N THR A 442 32.58 9.58 14.05
CA THR A 442 32.77 8.15 13.83
C THR A 442 33.63 7.51 14.92
N PRO A 443 34.69 8.14 15.48
CA PRO A 443 35.43 7.54 16.59
C PRO A 443 34.67 7.51 17.93
N ARG A 444 33.76 8.47 18.21
CA ARG A 444 32.99 8.51 19.47
C ARG A 444 31.80 7.55 19.45
N CYS A 445 31.07 7.49 18.33
CA CYS A 445 30.00 6.51 18.17
C CYS A 445 30.58 5.09 18.10
N ALA A 446 31.69 4.87 17.38
CA ALA A 446 32.38 3.58 17.37
C ALA A 446 32.84 3.18 18.79
N ARG A 447 33.39 4.10 19.59
CA ARG A 447 33.80 3.81 20.97
C ARG A 447 32.64 3.50 21.92
N ARG A 448 31.45 4.07 21.72
CA ARG A 448 30.25 3.70 22.49
C ARG A 448 29.64 2.39 22.01
N ALA A 449 29.73 2.10 20.71
CA ALA A 449 29.21 0.87 20.11
C ALA A 449 30.06 -0.38 20.37
N THR A 450 31.34 -0.20 20.70
CA THR A 450 32.26 -1.29 20.99
C THR A 450 32.79 -1.17 22.41
N THR A 451 32.08 -1.73 23.38
CA THR A 451 32.62 -2.04 24.72
C THR A 451 33.14 -3.49 24.73
N PRO A 452 34.43 -3.74 25.03
CA PRO A 452 34.94 -5.09 25.24
C PRO A 452 34.87 -5.45 26.74
N SER A 453 33.77 -6.04 27.19
CA SER A 453 33.62 -6.71 28.50
C SER A 453 32.22 -7.37 28.55
N GLY A 454 31.96 -8.61 28.97
CA GLY A 454 32.72 -9.71 29.55
C GLY A 454 31.71 -10.83 29.88
N THR A 455 32.16 -12.10 29.82
CA THR A 455 31.56 -13.32 30.41
C THR A 455 30.02 -13.47 30.44
N ARG A 456 29.47 -14.23 29.48
CA ARG A 456 28.19 -14.93 29.67
C ARG A 456 28.42 -16.23 30.46
N SER A 457 27.80 -16.35 31.63
CA SER A 457 27.60 -17.64 32.30
C SER A 457 26.56 -18.48 31.53
N PRO A 458 26.74 -19.81 31.38
CA PRO A 458 25.76 -20.65 30.70
C PRO A 458 24.64 -21.08 31.65
N SER A 459 23.38 -20.81 31.29
CA SER A 459 22.23 -21.57 31.81
C SER A 459 21.93 -22.75 30.88
N PRO A 460 21.52 -23.91 31.43
CA PRO A 460 21.37 -25.14 30.65
C PRO A 460 20.03 -25.14 29.91
N MET A 461 20.06 -25.38 28.60
CA MET A 461 18.92 -25.92 27.86
C MET A 461 19.43 -26.97 26.88
N ASP A 462 18.84 -28.16 26.99
CA ASP A 462 19.09 -29.32 26.14
C ASP A 462 18.76 -29.02 24.66
N PRO A 463 19.50 -29.59 23.70
CA PRO A 463 19.26 -29.35 22.29
C PRO A 463 18.22 -30.33 21.70
N PRO A 464 17.27 -29.87 20.86
CA PRO A 464 16.62 -30.76 19.91
C PRO A 464 17.45 -30.87 18.63
N ASN A 465 17.67 -32.12 18.25
CA ASN A 465 18.35 -32.64 17.08
C ASN A 465 17.74 -32.13 15.76
N TRP A 466 18.52 -31.39 14.95
CA TRP A 466 18.25 -31.23 13.51
C TRP A 466 19.56 -31.32 12.72
N THR A 467 19.83 -32.52 12.21
CA THR A 467 20.88 -32.80 11.23
C THR A 467 20.30 -32.68 9.82
N ARG A 468 20.72 -31.68 9.04
CA ARG A 468 20.93 -31.82 7.59
C ARG A 468 22.13 -30.98 7.12
N PRO A 469 22.95 -31.48 6.16
CA PRO A 469 24.29 -30.96 5.92
C PRO A 469 24.35 -29.97 4.74
N CYS A 470 25.07 -28.86 4.96
CA CYS A 470 25.56 -27.98 3.90
C CYS A 470 26.79 -28.57 3.22
N CYS A 471 26.73 -28.79 1.91
CA CYS A 471 27.90 -29.00 1.06
C CYS A 471 28.36 -27.66 0.48
N CYS A 472 29.49 -27.15 0.96
CA CYS A 472 30.29 -26.13 0.27
C CYS A 472 31.35 -26.85 -0.58
N SER A 473 31.37 -26.61 -1.88
CA SER A 473 32.41 -27.05 -2.81
C SER A 473 33.42 -25.92 -3.04
N ARG A 474 34.70 -26.19 -2.78
CA ARG A 474 35.84 -25.51 -3.40
C ARG A 474 36.86 -26.57 -3.85
N ALA A 475 36.99 -26.64 -5.17
CA ALA A 475 38.12 -26.97 -6.08
C ALA A 475 39.39 -27.73 -5.61
N PRO A 476 40.13 -28.37 -6.56
CA PRO A 476 40.66 -29.72 -6.39
C PRO A 476 42.16 -29.80 -6.10
N GLY A 477 42.56 -30.89 -5.44
CA GLY A 477 43.94 -31.30 -5.23
C GLY A 477 44.07 -32.82 -5.36
N SER A 478 45.08 -33.23 -6.09
CA SER A 478 45.31 -34.55 -6.70
C SER A 478 45.68 -35.71 -5.77
N SER A 479 45.33 -36.92 -6.23
CA SER A 479 46.19 -38.13 -6.32
C SER A 479 45.94 -39.33 -5.39
N ARG A 480 46.04 -40.51 -6.04
CA ARG A 480 46.28 -41.90 -5.55
C ARG A 480 45.10 -42.61 -4.88
N ARG A 481 44.37 -43.51 -5.57
CA ARG A 481 44.72 -44.89 -5.99
C ARG A 481 44.87 -45.84 -4.80
N THR A 482 43.84 -46.64 -4.52
CA THR A 482 43.96 -48.08 -4.23
C THR A 482 42.63 -48.82 -4.37
N THR A 483 42.77 -50.01 -4.94
CA THR A 483 41.83 -51.02 -5.42
C THR A 483 41.21 -51.94 -4.36
N ARG A 484 40.11 -52.59 -4.77
CA ARG A 484 39.52 -53.91 -4.39
C ARG A 484 38.07 -53.72 -3.90
N GLY A 485 37.03 -54.38 -4.41
CA GLY A 485 36.92 -55.57 -5.25
C GLY A 485 35.85 -56.49 -4.63
N LEU A 486 35.01 -57.09 -5.49
CA LEU A 486 34.04 -58.19 -5.21
C LEU A 486 32.70 -57.78 -4.58
N SER A 487 31.54 -58.36 -4.90
CA SER A 487 31.09 -59.19 -6.02
C SER A 487 29.56 -59.36 -5.92
N ALA A 488 28.88 -59.29 -7.08
CA ALA A 488 27.80 -60.16 -7.56
C ALA A 488 26.56 -60.51 -6.68
N ARG A 489 25.36 -60.17 -7.16
CA ARG A 489 24.41 -61.12 -7.82
C ARG A 489 23.10 -60.43 -8.24
N SER A 490 22.76 -60.56 -9.52
CA SER A 490 21.40 -60.45 -10.08
C SER A 490 20.78 -61.86 -10.22
N PRO A 491 19.46 -61.99 -10.43
CA PRO A 491 18.92 -62.17 -11.81
C PRO A 491 17.58 -61.42 -12.03
N ARG A 492 17.39 -60.65 -13.10
CA ARG A 492 17.00 -60.95 -14.51
C ARG A 492 15.50 -60.74 -14.81
N TYR A 493 15.26 -59.77 -15.72
CA TYR A 493 14.36 -59.75 -16.91
C TYR A 493 12.83 -59.89 -16.71
N ALA A 494 11.94 -59.19 -17.43
CA ALA A 494 12.01 -58.68 -18.81
C ALA A 494 11.01 -57.53 -19.13
N ALA A 495 11.40 -56.74 -20.16
CA ALA A 495 10.61 -56.17 -21.28
C ALA A 495 9.44 -55.18 -21.00
N SER A 496 9.19 -54.11 -21.77
CA SER A 496 9.86 -53.46 -22.91
C SER A 496 9.11 -52.19 -23.34
N SER A 497 9.84 -51.17 -23.82
CA SER A 497 9.49 -50.26 -24.94
C SER A 497 8.45 -49.13 -24.63
N ARG A 498 8.53 -47.85 -25.09
CA ARG A 498 9.16 -47.17 -26.24
C ARG A 498 9.27 -45.64 -26.00
N ARG A 499 10.33 -45.06 -26.59
CA ARG A 499 10.45 -43.77 -27.30
C ARG A 499 10.35 -42.43 -26.54
N THR A 500 11.54 -41.89 -26.26
CA THR A 500 11.89 -40.46 -26.32
C THR A 500 12.27 -40.09 -27.76
N MET A 501 11.74 -38.96 -28.27
CA MET A 501 12.27 -38.28 -29.46
C MET A 501 12.76 -36.89 -29.05
N ALA A 502 14.05 -36.64 -29.30
CA ALA A 502 14.64 -35.32 -29.37
C ALA A 502 14.79 -34.96 -30.85
N TRP A 503 14.44 -33.72 -31.24
CA TRP A 503 14.93 -33.10 -32.45
C TRP A 503 15.29 -31.64 -32.17
N SER A 504 16.54 -31.33 -32.43
CA SER A 504 17.14 -30.01 -32.53
C SER A 504 17.15 -29.57 -34.00
N THR A 505 16.79 -28.32 -34.28
CA THR A 505 17.28 -27.61 -35.48
C THR A 505 17.19 -26.10 -35.31
N ALA A 506 18.29 -25.43 -35.61
CA ALA A 506 18.42 -23.98 -35.72
C ALA A 506 18.31 -23.56 -37.18
N ILE A 507 17.56 -22.50 -37.53
CA ILE A 507 17.74 -21.72 -38.78
C ILE A 507 17.39 -20.23 -38.55
N ARG A 508 18.23 -19.37 -39.15
CA ARG A 508 18.30 -17.89 -39.16
C ARG A 508 17.04 -17.17 -39.68
N PRO A 509 16.86 -15.87 -39.36
CA PRO A 509 15.91 -15.02 -40.08
C PRO A 509 16.54 -14.43 -41.36
N THR A 510 15.84 -14.60 -42.48
CA THR A 510 16.06 -13.90 -43.75
C THR A 510 15.40 -12.53 -43.73
N ALA A 511 16.13 -11.52 -44.21
CA ALA A 511 15.65 -10.19 -44.50
C ALA A 511 14.81 -10.17 -45.79
N THR A 512 13.70 -9.44 -45.76
CA THR A 512 12.98 -9.05 -46.98
C THR A 512 12.66 -7.55 -46.90
N LYS A 513 13.17 -6.82 -47.89
CA LYS A 513 12.86 -5.42 -48.23
C LYS A 513 11.50 -5.34 -48.97
N TRP A 514 11.12 -4.10 -49.28
CA TRP A 514 10.03 -3.59 -50.13
C TRP A 514 8.86 -3.07 -49.28
N GLU A 515 8.35 -1.85 -49.42
CA GLU A 515 8.59 -0.78 -50.39
C GLU A 515 8.05 0.54 -49.83
N SER A 516 8.69 1.64 -50.23
CA SER A 516 8.31 3.02 -49.93
C SER A 516 7.13 3.47 -50.78
N THR A 517 6.09 4.01 -50.14
CA THR A 517 5.16 4.94 -50.82
C THR A 517 5.03 6.20 -49.97
N ALA A 518 5.25 7.35 -50.60
CA ALA A 518 5.27 8.66 -49.99
C ALA A 518 3.98 9.45 -50.25
N LEU A 519 3.80 10.50 -49.43
CA LEU A 519 2.97 11.72 -49.59
C LEU A 519 1.64 11.74 -48.80
N PRO A 520 1.13 12.93 -48.43
CA PRO A 520 1.71 13.85 -47.44
C PRO A 520 0.63 14.38 -46.47
N VAL A 521 0.98 14.73 -45.22
CA VAL A 521 0.07 15.55 -44.39
C VAL A 521 0.80 16.75 -43.80
N THR A 522 0.22 17.89 -44.14
CA THR A 522 0.53 19.27 -43.83
C THR A 522 0.60 19.60 -42.33
N ARG A 523 1.57 20.44 -41.97
CA ARG A 523 1.56 21.27 -40.76
C ARG A 523 0.39 22.25 -40.81
N ALA A 524 -0.40 22.30 -39.74
CA ALA A 524 -1.01 23.55 -39.25
C ALA A 524 -1.24 23.44 -37.74
N ALA A 525 -0.64 24.37 -37.01
CA ALA A 525 -0.91 24.61 -35.61
C ALA A 525 -2.16 25.48 -35.46
N SER A 526 -3.02 25.16 -34.48
CA SER A 526 -3.86 26.17 -33.83
C SER A 526 -4.37 25.66 -32.50
N CYS A 527 -3.99 26.37 -31.44
CA CYS A 527 -4.59 26.30 -30.11
C CYS A 527 -6.07 26.67 -30.18
N SER A 528 -6.92 25.94 -29.45
CA SER A 528 -8.28 26.37 -29.14
C SER A 528 -8.68 25.85 -27.76
N ALA A 529 -8.88 26.81 -26.84
CA ALA A 529 -9.49 26.61 -25.53
C ALA A 529 -11.00 26.34 -25.67
N PRO A 530 -11.64 25.61 -24.74
CA PRO A 530 -13.09 25.54 -24.67
C PRO A 530 -13.63 26.56 -23.66
N SER A 531 -14.27 27.60 -24.19
CA SER A 531 -15.30 28.39 -23.51
C SER A 531 -16.67 27.84 -23.89
N GLY A 532 -17.56 27.62 -22.93
CA GLY A 532 -18.94 27.25 -23.24
C GLY A 532 -19.79 26.94 -22.01
N TRP A 533 -20.20 27.98 -21.27
CA TRP A 533 -21.39 27.93 -20.40
C TRP A 533 -22.46 28.80 -21.05
N SER A 534 -23.57 28.17 -21.43
CA SER A 534 -24.78 28.82 -21.92
C SER A 534 -25.84 28.88 -20.82
N THR A 535 -26.18 30.10 -20.41
CA THR A 535 -27.37 30.46 -19.63
C THR A 535 -28.62 30.50 -20.52
N PRO A 536 -29.84 30.34 -19.95
CA PRO A 536 -31.03 30.94 -20.49
C PRO A 536 -31.42 32.21 -19.70
N SER A 537 -31.73 33.25 -20.47
CA SER A 537 -32.19 34.57 -20.05
C SER A 537 -33.67 34.61 -19.63
N ARG A 538 -33.99 35.46 -18.63
CA ARG A 538 -35.11 36.43 -18.67
C ARG A 538 -34.90 37.55 -17.63
N SER A 539 -34.93 38.79 -18.12
CA SER A 539 -34.69 40.09 -17.47
C SER A 539 -35.99 40.70 -16.84
N PRO A 540 -36.04 41.98 -16.42
CA PRO A 540 -35.17 42.76 -15.50
C PRO A 540 -35.96 43.67 -14.50
N ALA A 541 -35.27 44.16 -13.46
CA ALA A 541 -35.41 45.51 -12.85
C ALA A 541 -34.50 45.55 -11.60
N SER A 542 -33.80 46.58 -11.16
CA SER A 542 -33.51 47.93 -11.65
C SER A 542 -32.47 48.53 -10.68
N TRP A 543 -31.37 49.06 -11.23
CA TRP A 543 -30.64 50.28 -10.79
C TRP A 543 -29.90 50.40 -9.44
N ARG A 544 -28.62 50.81 -9.59
CA ARG A 544 -27.75 51.72 -8.78
C ARG A 544 -26.71 51.12 -7.81
N LYS A 545 -25.43 51.24 -8.22
CA LYS A 545 -24.26 51.60 -7.38
C LYS A 545 -24.30 53.09 -6.99
N PRO A 546 -23.66 53.52 -5.88
CA PRO A 546 -22.21 53.84 -5.82
C PRO A 546 -21.55 53.15 -4.60
N GLY A 547 -20.25 52.83 -4.53
CA GLY A 547 -19.08 53.71 -4.65
C GLY A 547 -18.47 53.95 -3.24
N PRO A 548 -17.15 53.87 -3.02
CA PRO A 548 -16.55 53.48 -1.73
C PRO A 548 -15.89 54.64 -0.93
N CYS A 549 -15.72 54.47 0.38
CA CYS A 549 -14.85 55.26 1.30
C CYS A 549 -14.36 54.32 2.42
N SER A 550 -13.08 53.99 2.58
CA SER A 550 -11.92 54.76 3.07
C SER A 550 -11.70 54.68 4.59
N SER A 551 -10.50 54.21 4.94
CA SER A 551 -9.59 54.69 6.01
C SER A 551 -9.95 54.52 7.51
N SER A 552 -9.10 53.70 8.14
CA SER A 552 -8.16 54.06 9.24
C SER A 552 -8.62 54.15 10.70
N CYS A 553 -7.79 53.49 11.52
CA CYS A 553 -7.35 53.85 12.88
C CYS A 553 -8.39 53.76 14.01
N SER A 554 -8.07 53.55 15.29
CA SER A 554 -6.92 53.06 16.07
C SER A 554 -7.33 53.36 17.52
N HIS A 555 -7.03 52.46 18.46
CA HIS A 555 -6.77 52.72 19.88
C HIS A 555 -7.88 53.26 20.80
N CYS A 556 -8.16 52.51 21.89
CA CYS A 556 -7.87 52.86 23.29
C CYS A 556 -8.56 51.82 24.21
N ALA A 557 -7.81 51.12 25.07
CA ALA A 557 -7.65 51.40 26.52
C ALA A 557 -8.95 51.11 27.31
N MET A 558 -9.00 50.51 28.50
CA MET A 558 -8.03 50.25 29.56
C MET A 558 -8.81 49.44 30.64
N THR A 559 -8.10 48.60 31.43
CA THR A 559 -8.42 48.20 32.83
C THR A 559 -9.74 47.43 33.08
N SER A 560 -9.86 46.44 33.98
CA SER A 560 -9.37 46.31 35.35
C SER A 560 -9.57 44.87 35.87
N ALA A 561 -8.78 44.51 36.87
CA ALA A 561 -8.66 43.20 37.52
C ALA A 561 -9.93 42.68 38.24
N CYS A 562 -10.07 41.35 38.32
CA CYS A 562 -10.10 40.57 39.56
C CYS A 562 -10.40 39.08 39.29
N SER A 563 -9.64 38.21 39.96
CA SER A 563 -9.66 36.74 39.91
C SER A 563 -10.56 36.19 41.06
N PRO A 564 -10.60 34.88 41.38
CA PRO A 564 -11.09 33.71 40.65
C PRO A 564 -12.21 32.97 41.43
N ARG A 565 -12.90 31.98 40.83
CA ARG A 565 -13.19 30.65 41.44
C ARG A 565 -14.14 29.79 40.59
N SER A 566 -14.02 28.51 40.89
CA SER A 566 -14.43 27.28 40.22
C SER A 566 -15.92 26.91 40.28
N THR A 567 -16.20 25.80 39.59
CA THR A 567 -17.12 24.68 39.93
C THR A 567 -18.54 24.65 39.32
N THR A 568 -18.69 23.69 38.39
CA THR A 568 -19.73 22.63 38.26
C THR A 568 -21.20 22.99 38.16
N TRP A 569 -21.85 22.50 37.09
CA TRP A 569 -23.23 21.99 37.14
C TRP A 569 -23.41 20.78 36.20
N ARG A 570 -23.99 19.71 36.76
CA ARG A 570 -24.62 18.56 36.08
C ARG A 570 -26.10 18.52 36.51
N PRO A 571 -26.96 17.70 35.87
CA PRO A 571 -28.31 18.08 35.42
C PRO A 571 -29.46 17.47 36.23
N ALA A 572 -30.70 17.90 35.98
CA ALA A 572 -31.91 17.06 36.05
C ALA A 572 -33.15 17.78 35.49
N ALA A 573 -33.96 17.07 34.70
CA ALA A 573 -35.41 17.10 34.79
C ALA A 573 -36.01 15.82 34.16
N SER A 574 -36.53 14.94 35.01
CA SER A 574 -37.53 13.90 34.74
C SER A 574 -38.89 14.55 34.42
N TRP A 575 -39.91 13.85 33.90
CA TRP A 575 -41.01 13.11 34.58
C TRP A 575 -41.82 12.50 33.40
N GLY A 576 -42.42 11.31 33.36
CA GLY A 576 -42.76 10.24 34.30
C GLY A 576 -44.04 9.56 33.76
N ILE A 577 -44.21 8.24 33.90
CA ILE A 577 -45.45 7.52 34.30
C ILE A 577 -45.17 6.00 34.37
N SER A 578 -45.83 5.40 35.37
CA SER A 578 -45.62 4.13 36.09
C SER A 578 -46.41 2.93 35.49
N PRO A 579 -46.46 1.71 36.10
CA PRO A 579 -46.00 0.49 35.41
C PRO A 579 -46.92 -0.76 35.55
N ARG A 580 -46.39 -1.90 35.04
CA ARG A 580 -46.59 -3.34 35.44
C ARG A 580 -47.77 -4.15 34.85
N PRO A 581 -47.70 -5.51 34.86
CA PRO A 581 -46.55 -6.39 34.56
C PRO A 581 -46.87 -7.69 33.77
N SER A 582 -45.79 -8.34 33.30
CA SER A 582 -45.56 -9.80 33.13
C SER A 582 -46.51 -10.66 32.29
N ARG A 583 -46.00 -11.14 31.15
CA ARG A 583 -45.44 -12.50 31.01
C ARG A 583 -44.34 -12.51 29.97
#